data_AF-A0A832CLY1-F1
#
_entry.id   AF-A0A832CLY1-F1
#
_cell.length_a   1.000
_cell.length_b   1.000
_cell.length_c   1.000
_cell.angle_alpha   90.00
_cell.angle_beta   90.00
_cell.angle_gamma   90.00
#
_symmetry.space_group_name_H-M   'P 1'
#
loop_
_entity.id
_entity.type
_entity.pdbx_description
1 polymer ?
#
loop_
_entity_poly.entity_id
_entity_poly.type
_entity_poly.pdbx_seq_one_letter_code
_entity_poly.pdbx_strand_id
1 'polypeptide(L)'
;MTAVCVLLILLGAMGVLGSLLQVGSMLIAERMQSFAAGVQGPGLSPEAQEIQQRMNERMMDLLRGWRPVFLPLYGVNLVVSGVLVDGAIGVLQRFARGKVLLIVGLWGALGYLLLHTPANLIYAAKSMGIVQEFTPELMRATGPQGDAPPAGAEEVMQTTMMVTRFLAFGWILIWSLGQAAFYLFSIFYLRKRA
;
A
#
# COMPACT_ATOMS: atom_id res chain seq x y z
N MET A 1 -27.33 -12.37 4.55
CA MET A 1 -27.01 -11.84 3.21
C MET A 1 -26.70 -10.36 3.24
N THR A 2 -27.53 -9.51 3.86
CA THR A 2 -27.32 -8.04 3.91
C THR A 2 -25.97 -7.64 4.48
N ALA A 3 -25.56 -8.20 5.63
CA ALA A 3 -24.26 -7.87 6.25
C ALA A 3 -23.05 -8.15 5.34
N VAL A 4 -23.04 -9.30 4.64
CA VAL A 4 -21.96 -9.66 3.68
C VAL A 4 -21.94 -8.69 2.50
N CYS A 5 -23.11 -8.32 1.97
CA CYS A 5 -23.19 -7.37 0.85
C CYS A 5 -22.73 -5.97 1.28
N VAL A 6 -23.11 -5.51 2.46
CA VAL A 6 -22.65 -4.21 3.01
C VAL A 6 -21.14 -4.19 3.18
N LEU A 7 -20.56 -5.26 3.75
CA LEU A 7 -19.10 -5.36 3.87
C LEU A 7 -18.40 -5.38 2.50
N LEU A 8 -18.96 -6.05 1.51
CA LEU A 8 -18.41 -6.06 0.14
C LEU A 8 -18.51 -4.69 -0.54
N ILE A 9 -19.59 -3.94 -0.29
CA ILE A 9 -19.71 -2.55 -0.75
C ILE A 9 -18.64 -1.68 -0.10
N LEU A 10 -18.45 -1.78 1.22
CA LEU A 10 -17.43 -1.01 1.93
C LEU A 10 -16.02 -1.33 1.43
N LEU A 11 -15.69 -2.63 1.29
CA LEU A 11 -14.40 -3.07 0.77
C LEU A 11 -14.18 -2.63 -0.68
N GLY A 12 -15.21 -2.73 -1.53
CA GLY A 12 -15.15 -2.27 -2.91
C GLY A 12 -14.99 -0.76 -3.02
N ALA A 13 -15.76 0.02 -2.25
CA ALA A 13 -15.64 1.48 -2.22
C ALA A 13 -14.25 1.94 -1.74
N MET A 14 -13.72 1.31 -0.68
CA MET A 14 -12.35 1.54 -0.24
C MET A 14 -11.31 1.16 -1.31
N GLY A 15 -11.54 0.06 -2.03
CA GLY A 15 -10.69 -0.36 -3.13
C GLY A 15 -10.67 0.64 -4.29
N VAL A 16 -11.83 1.17 -4.68
CA VAL A 16 -11.93 2.22 -5.71
C VAL A 16 -11.23 3.49 -5.26
N LEU A 17 -11.57 4.01 -4.07
CA LEU A 17 -10.96 5.25 -3.54
C LEU A 17 -9.45 5.09 -3.39
N GLY A 18 -8.99 3.97 -2.83
CA GLY A 18 -7.58 3.68 -2.66
C GLY A 18 -6.83 3.59 -4.00
N SER A 19 -7.44 2.98 -5.02
CA SER A 19 -6.83 2.90 -6.36
C SER A 19 -6.75 4.26 -7.03
N LEU A 20 -7.79 5.08 -6.92
CA LEU A 20 -7.80 6.44 -7.45
C LEU A 20 -6.74 7.32 -6.77
N LEU A 21 -6.63 7.23 -5.45
CA LEU A 21 -5.60 7.96 -4.70
C LEU A 21 -4.19 7.50 -5.06
N GLN A 22 -3.96 6.20 -5.27
CA GLN A 22 -2.64 5.68 -5.66
C GLN A 22 -2.27 6.01 -7.10
N VAL A 23 -3.22 5.94 -8.03
CA VAL A 23 -2.99 6.40 -9.42
C VAL A 23 -2.74 7.92 -9.42
N GLY A 24 -3.56 8.69 -8.70
CA GLY A 24 -3.39 10.12 -8.55
C GLY A 24 -2.04 10.49 -7.94
N SER A 25 -1.63 9.81 -6.86
CA SER A 25 -0.34 10.06 -6.23
C SER A 25 0.82 9.68 -7.15
N MET A 26 0.73 8.61 -7.94
CA MET A 26 1.77 8.26 -8.92
C MET A 26 1.89 9.28 -10.07
N LEU A 27 0.80 9.96 -10.44
CA LEU A 27 0.81 11.00 -11.47
C LEU A 27 1.28 12.36 -10.93
N ILE A 28 0.99 12.63 -9.66
CA ILE A 28 1.30 13.91 -9.00
C ILE A 28 2.64 13.87 -8.26
N ALA A 29 3.17 12.69 -7.93
CA ALA A 29 4.41 12.50 -7.16
C ALA A 29 5.60 13.31 -7.69
N GLU A 30 5.76 13.37 -9.01
CA GLU A 30 6.84 14.13 -9.67
C GLU A 30 6.68 15.64 -9.44
N ARG A 31 5.43 16.15 -9.39
CA ARG A 31 5.15 17.57 -9.11
C ARG A 31 5.18 17.88 -7.61
N MET A 32 4.66 16.99 -6.76
CA MET A 32 4.71 17.16 -5.31
C MET A 32 6.14 17.18 -4.78
N GLN A 33 7.08 16.45 -5.39
CA GLN A 33 8.49 16.53 -4.99
C GLN A 33 9.12 17.89 -5.29
N SER A 34 8.84 18.52 -6.44
CA SER A 34 9.33 19.89 -6.71
C SER A 34 8.78 20.91 -5.70
N PHE A 35 7.57 20.68 -5.18
CA PHE A 35 6.95 21.53 -4.18
C PHE A 35 7.47 21.24 -2.77
N ALA A 36 7.64 19.96 -2.41
CA ALA A 36 8.19 19.52 -1.14
C ALA A 36 9.68 19.88 -0.98
N ALA A 37 10.45 19.91 -2.08
CA ALA A 37 11.81 20.45 -2.10
C ALA A 37 11.85 21.95 -1.72
N GLY A 38 10.79 22.71 -1.96
CA GLY A 38 10.65 24.11 -1.56
C GLY A 38 10.10 24.34 -0.15
N VAL A 39 9.60 23.29 0.53
CA VAL A 39 8.91 23.38 1.84
C VAL A 39 9.66 22.59 2.93
N GLN A 40 10.92 22.19 2.70
CA GLN A 40 11.68 21.39 3.67
C GLN A 40 11.92 22.18 4.97
N GLY A 41 11.63 21.52 6.10
CA GLY A 41 11.43 22.16 7.40
C GLY A 41 12.64 22.93 7.95
N PRO A 42 12.40 23.97 8.76
CA PRO A 42 13.47 24.74 9.40
C PRO A 42 14.23 23.83 10.37
N GLY A 43 15.52 23.55 10.09
CA GLY A 43 16.41 22.87 11.04
C GLY A 43 17.32 21.77 10.50
N LEU A 44 17.23 21.37 9.23
CA LEU A 44 18.15 20.38 8.64
C LEU A 44 19.44 21.03 8.15
N SER A 45 20.59 20.44 8.48
CA SER A 45 21.89 20.82 7.91
C SER A 45 21.88 20.66 6.38
N PRO A 46 22.63 21.47 5.60
CA PRO A 46 22.70 21.34 4.15
C PRO A 46 23.10 19.93 3.68
N GLU A 47 23.99 19.26 4.43
CA GLU A 47 24.43 17.90 4.17
C GLU A 47 23.30 16.87 4.38
N ALA A 48 22.50 17.03 5.44
CA ALA A 48 21.32 16.18 5.66
C ALA A 48 20.26 16.36 4.57
N GLN A 49 20.13 17.57 4.01
CA GLN A 49 19.22 17.83 2.90
C GLN A 49 19.66 17.12 1.62
N GLU A 50 20.95 17.14 1.28
CA GLU A 50 21.47 16.39 0.12
C GLU A 50 21.28 14.88 0.27
N ILE A 51 21.50 14.32 1.47
CA ILE A 51 21.29 12.89 1.73
C ILE A 51 19.79 12.55 1.59
N GLN A 52 18.90 13.39 2.13
CA GLN A 52 17.45 13.22 1.97
C GLN A 52 17.02 13.29 0.50
N GLN A 53 17.60 14.20 -0.29
CA GLN A 53 17.33 14.31 -1.72
C GLN A 53 17.78 13.05 -2.47
N ARG A 54 19.00 12.57 -2.25
CA ARG A 54 19.51 11.32 -2.87
C ARG A 54 18.66 10.10 -2.51
N MET A 55 18.22 10.01 -1.25
CA MET A 55 17.28 8.97 -0.81
C MET A 55 15.95 9.05 -1.57
N ASN A 56 15.39 10.25 -1.70
CA ASN A 56 14.13 10.49 -2.41
C ASN A 56 14.23 10.21 -3.91
N GLU A 57 15.35 10.57 -4.55
CA GLU A 57 15.61 10.25 -5.95
C GLU A 57 15.64 8.74 -6.18
N ARG A 58 16.38 8.00 -5.34
CA ARG A 58 16.48 6.55 -5.48
C ARG A 58 15.16 5.84 -5.21
N MET A 59 14.37 6.34 -4.25
CA MET A 59 13.00 5.89 -4.01
C MET A 59 12.10 6.14 -5.23
N MET A 60 12.27 7.28 -5.92
CA MET A 60 11.52 7.57 -7.14
C MET A 60 11.96 6.72 -8.32
N ASP A 61 13.24 6.43 -8.47
CA ASP A 61 13.72 5.53 -9.52
C ASP A 61 13.20 4.11 -9.30
N LEU A 62 13.16 3.65 -8.05
CA LEU A 62 12.47 2.41 -7.71
C LEU A 62 10.99 2.49 -8.11
N LEU A 63 10.27 3.55 -7.72
CA LEU A 63 8.85 3.72 -8.07
C LEU A 63 8.64 3.74 -9.59
N ARG A 64 9.47 4.46 -10.35
CA ARG A 64 9.42 4.51 -11.82
C ARG A 64 9.62 3.13 -12.44
N GLY A 65 10.54 2.34 -11.92
CA GLY A 65 10.75 0.96 -12.35
C GLY A 65 9.53 0.05 -12.08
N TRP A 66 8.77 0.34 -11.02
CA TRP A 66 7.58 -0.44 -10.63
C TRP A 66 6.25 0.12 -11.17
N ARG A 67 6.21 1.35 -11.70
CA ARG A 67 5.03 1.92 -12.37
C ARG A 67 4.36 0.99 -13.39
N PRO A 68 5.09 0.33 -14.33
CA PRO A 68 4.45 -0.56 -15.31
C PRO A 68 3.80 -1.80 -14.67
N VAL A 69 4.16 -2.14 -13.43
CA VAL A 69 3.55 -3.25 -12.68
C VAL A 69 2.34 -2.75 -11.89
N PHE A 70 2.49 -1.64 -11.15
CA PHE A 70 1.44 -1.14 -10.28
C PHE A 70 0.29 -0.47 -11.03
N LEU A 71 0.56 0.23 -12.13
CA LEU A 71 -0.49 0.94 -12.86
C LEU A 71 -1.56 -0.01 -13.43
N PRO A 72 -1.21 -1.13 -14.10
CA PRO A 72 -2.21 -2.14 -14.47
C PRO A 72 -2.88 -2.79 -13.26
N LEU A 73 -2.14 -3.08 -12.18
CA LEU A 73 -2.71 -3.67 -10.98
C LEU A 73 -3.79 -2.78 -10.35
N TYR A 74 -3.57 -1.47 -10.23
CA TYR A 74 -4.60 -0.55 -9.74
C TYR A 74 -5.77 -0.42 -10.70
N GLY A 75 -5.53 -0.46 -12.02
CA GLY A 75 -6.60 -0.51 -13.01
C GLY A 75 -7.49 -1.74 -12.84
N VAL A 76 -6.88 -2.92 -12.68
CA VAL A 76 -7.59 -4.18 -12.37
C VAL A 76 -8.35 -4.06 -11.05
N ASN A 77 -7.73 -3.50 -10.00
CA ASN A 77 -8.40 -3.32 -8.72
C ASN A 77 -9.63 -2.42 -8.82
N LEU A 78 -9.57 -1.36 -9.63
CA LEU A 78 -10.67 -0.44 -9.85
C LEU A 78 -11.84 -1.14 -10.54
N VAL A 79 -11.56 -1.94 -11.58
CA VAL A 79 -12.57 -2.76 -12.26
C VAL A 79 -13.17 -3.80 -11.33
N VAL A 80 -12.32 -4.58 -10.63
CA VAL A 80 -12.76 -5.62 -9.69
C VAL A 80 -13.60 -5.04 -8.55
N SER A 81 -13.16 -3.92 -7.98
CA SER A 81 -13.87 -3.23 -6.91
C SER A 81 -15.21 -2.66 -7.39
N GLY A 82 -15.27 -2.12 -8.61
CA GLY A 82 -16.53 -1.70 -9.23
C GLY A 82 -17.51 -2.87 -9.40
N VAL A 83 -17.02 -4.01 -9.93
CA VAL A 83 -17.83 -5.23 -10.06
C VAL A 83 -18.33 -5.75 -8.71
N LEU A 84 -17.51 -5.67 -7.64
CA LEU A 84 -17.93 -6.04 -6.30
C LEU A 84 -19.06 -5.14 -5.76
N VAL A 85 -18.94 -3.83 -5.96
CA VAL A 85 -19.98 -2.85 -5.54
C VAL A 85 -21.27 -3.09 -6.32
N ASP A 86 -21.19 -3.15 -7.65
CA ASP A 86 -22.34 -3.36 -8.53
C ASP A 86 -23.02 -4.71 -8.27
N GLY A 87 -22.23 -5.77 -8.09
CA GLY A 87 -22.71 -7.10 -7.73
C GLY A 87 -23.42 -7.11 -6.39
N ALA A 88 -22.86 -6.46 -5.37
CA ALA A 88 -23.45 -6.40 -4.03
C ALA A 88 -24.76 -5.60 -4.01
N ILE A 89 -24.81 -4.45 -4.69
CA ILE A 89 -26.04 -3.66 -4.89
C ILE A 89 -27.08 -4.49 -5.64
N GLY A 90 -26.68 -5.17 -6.71
CA GLY A 90 -27.58 -6.03 -7.49
C GLY A 90 -28.18 -7.17 -6.67
N VAL A 91 -27.42 -7.77 -5.76
CA VAL A 91 -27.94 -8.79 -4.81
C VAL A 91 -28.93 -8.17 -3.83
N LEU A 92 -28.65 -6.97 -3.29
CA LEU A 92 -29.56 -6.27 -2.38
C LEU A 92 -30.88 -5.89 -3.06
N GLN A 93 -30.82 -5.48 -4.32
CA GLN A 93 -31.99 -5.14 -5.15
C GLN A 93 -32.70 -6.37 -5.73
N ARG A 94 -32.26 -7.59 -5.39
CA ARG A 94 -32.82 -8.88 -5.85
C ARG A 94 -32.76 -9.11 -7.37
N PHE A 95 -31.79 -8.50 -8.06
CA PHE A 95 -31.56 -8.80 -9.47
C PHE A 95 -30.89 -10.16 -9.65
N ALA A 96 -31.42 -10.97 -10.58
CA ALA A 96 -30.90 -12.32 -10.88
C ALA A 96 -29.41 -12.31 -11.28
N ARG A 97 -28.95 -11.26 -11.96
CA ARG A 97 -27.55 -11.09 -12.39
C ARG A 97 -26.59 -10.63 -11.28
N GLY A 98 -27.11 -10.07 -10.18
CA GLY A 98 -26.28 -9.53 -9.09
C GLY A 98 -25.40 -10.59 -8.44
N LYS A 99 -25.93 -11.80 -8.20
CA LYS A 99 -25.18 -12.91 -7.61
C LYS A 99 -24.00 -13.34 -8.50
N VAL A 100 -24.20 -13.43 -9.82
CA VAL A 100 -23.16 -13.86 -10.76
C VAL A 100 -22.04 -12.83 -10.81
N LEU A 101 -22.39 -11.54 -10.93
CA LEU A 101 -21.43 -10.45 -10.88
C LEU A 101 -20.62 -10.46 -9.58
N LEU A 102 -21.28 -10.67 -8.44
CA LEU A 102 -20.63 -10.70 -7.14
C LEU A 102 -19.64 -11.87 -7.01
N ILE A 103 -20.00 -13.07 -7.49
CA ILE A 103 -19.10 -14.24 -7.49
C ILE A 103 -17.90 -14.01 -8.41
N VAL A 104 -18.13 -13.46 -9.61
CA VAL A 104 -17.05 -13.13 -10.55
C VAL A 104 -16.11 -12.06 -9.95
N GLY A 105 -16.68 -11.02 -9.33
CA GLY A 105 -15.92 -9.98 -8.64
C GLY A 105 -15.08 -10.54 -7.48
N LEU A 106 -15.62 -11.47 -6.69
CA LEU A 106 -14.89 -12.12 -5.59
C LEU A 106 -13.71 -12.97 -6.10
N TRP A 107 -13.89 -13.70 -7.20
CA TRP A 107 -12.78 -14.42 -7.85
C TRP A 107 -11.74 -13.46 -8.42
N GLY A 108 -12.18 -12.37 -9.05
CA GLY A 108 -11.29 -11.30 -9.52
C GLY A 108 -10.49 -10.66 -8.39
N ALA A 109 -11.12 -10.43 -7.24
CA ALA A 109 -10.47 -9.87 -6.05
C ALA A 109 -9.44 -10.82 -5.44
N LEU A 110 -9.73 -12.12 -5.40
CA LEU A 110 -8.75 -13.13 -5.01
C LEU A 110 -7.57 -13.19 -5.98
N GLY A 111 -7.82 -13.19 -7.28
CA GLY A 111 -6.76 -13.17 -8.29
C GLY A 111 -5.90 -11.91 -8.19
N TYR A 112 -6.53 -10.74 -8.01
CA TYR A 112 -5.84 -9.49 -7.75
C TYR A 112 -4.96 -9.58 -6.49
N LEU A 113 -5.50 -10.07 -5.38
CA LEU A 113 -4.78 -10.18 -4.12
C LEU A 113 -3.54 -11.10 -4.24
N LEU A 114 -3.65 -12.21 -4.98
CA LEU A 114 -2.55 -13.12 -5.24
C LEU A 114 -1.41 -12.49 -6.05
N LEU A 115 -1.69 -11.50 -6.91
CA LEU A 115 -0.68 -10.81 -7.71
C LEU A 115 -0.15 -9.56 -7.00
N HIS A 116 -1.04 -8.79 -6.39
CA HIS A 116 -0.73 -7.52 -5.75
C HIS A 116 0.07 -7.72 -4.46
N THR A 117 -0.29 -8.69 -3.61
CA THR A 117 0.39 -8.87 -2.32
C THR A 117 1.89 -9.21 -2.49
N PRO A 118 2.30 -10.18 -3.33
CA PRO A 118 3.72 -10.43 -3.57
C PRO A 118 4.45 -9.22 -4.17
N ALA A 119 3.85 -8.53 -5.14
CA ALA A 119 4.43 -7.32 -5.74
C ALA A 119 4.68 -6.23 -4.69
N ASN A 120 3.69 -5.99 -3.82
CA ASN A 120 3.77 -5.01 -2.75
C ASN A 120 4.83 -5.41 -1.69
N LEU A 121 4.94 -6.70 -1.35
CA LEU A 121 5.97 -7.19 -0.43
C LEU A 121 7.39 -6.98 -1.00
N ILE A 122 7.60 -7.28 -2.29
CA ILE A 122 8.90 -7.07 -2.94
C ILE A 122 9.23 -5.58 -3.01
N TYR A 123 8.27 -4.74 -3.39
CA TYR A 123 8.45 -3.30 -3.42
C TYR A 123 8.79 -2.74 -2.02
N ALA A 124 8.04 -3.15 -0.99
CA ALA A 124 8.30 -2.77 0.39
C ALA A 124 9.70 -3.22 0.87
N ALA A 125 10.15 -4.42 0.49
CA ALA A 125 11.49 -4.89 0.81
C ALA A 125 12.58 -4.05 0.12
N LYS A 126 12.40 -3.72 -1.16
CA LYS A 126 13.35 -2.88 -1.91
C LYS A 126 13.38 -1.44 -1.38
N SER A 127 12.24 -0.84 -1.08
CA SER A 127 12.15 0.51 -0.56
C SER A 127 12.77 0.63 0.84
N MET A 128 12.53 -0.37 1.69
CA MET A 128 13.21 -0.45 2.99
C MET A 128 14.72 -0.64 2.87
N GLY A 129 15.20 -1.36 1.84
CA GLY A 129 16.63 -1.48 1.55
C GLY A 129 17.28 -0.11 1.26
N ILE A 130 16.58 0.73 0.48
CA ILE A 130 17.02 2.11 0.21
C ILE A 130 17.07 2.91 1.51
N VAL A 131 16.00 2.92 2.30
CA VAL A 131 15.95 3.67 3.57
C VAL A 131 17.08 3.25 4.51
N GLN A 132 17.37 1.94 4.62
CA GLN A 132 18.45 1.43 5.46
C GLN A 132 19.84 1.90 5.04
N GLU A 133 20.05 2.12 3.75
CA GLU A 133 21.33 2.60 3.22
C GLU A 133 21.56 4.06 3.58
N PHE A 134 20.52 4.91 3.53
CA PHE A 134 20.63 6.34 3.78
C PHE A 134 20.43 6.75 5.25
N THR A 135 19.78 5.92 6.07
CA THR A 135 19.52 6.27 7.48
C THR A 135 20.79 6.50 8.32
N PRO A 136 21.86 5.67 8.20
CA PRO A 136 23.10 5.90 8.93
C PRO A 136 23.78 7.21 8.52
N GLU A 137 23.74 7.56 7.23
CA GLU A 137 24.29 8.83 6.72
C GLU A 137 23.49 10.02 7.25
N LEU A 138 22.16 9.95 7.18
CA LEU A 138 21.25 10.97 7.72
C LEU A 138 21.51 11.23 9.20
N MET A 139 21.67 10.18 10.01
CA MET A 139 21.94 10.33 11.45
C MET A 139 23.31 10.92 11.75
N ARG A 140 24.33 10.64 10.93
CA ARG A 140 25.64 11.30 11.06
C ARG A 140 25.57 12.78 10.72
N ALA A 141 24.78 13.15 9.70
CA ALA A 141 24.62 14.53 9.26
C ALA A 141 23.65 15.37 10.11
N THR A 142 22.76 14.73 10.88
CA THR A 142 21.77 15.38 11.77
C THR A 142 22.11 15.25 13.26
N GLY A 143 23.07 14.41 13.62
CA GLY A 143 23.55 14.32 15.01
C GLY A 143 24.15 15.64 15.50
N PRO A 144 24.02 15.97 16.80
CA PRO A 144 24.64 17.17 17.36
C PRO A 144 26.14 17.13 17.11
N GLN A 145 26.67 18.15 16.43
CA GLN A 145 28.12 18.28 16.20
C GLN A 145 28.83 18.35 17.55
N GLY A 146 29.42 17.24 18.00
CA GLY A 146 30.32 17.17 19.15
C GLY A 146 29.90 16.28 20.32
N ASP A 147 28.62 15.90 20.43
CA ASP A 147 28.18 14.95 21.45
C ASP A 147 27.94 13.58 20.80
N ALA A 148 28.62 12.55 21.31
CA ALA A 148 28.40 11.17 20.88
C ALA A 148 26.90 10.86 20.92
N PRO A 149 26.35 10.12 19.93
CA PRO A 149 24.97 9.69 19.97
C PRO A 149 24.69 9.04 21.33
N PRO A 150 23.59 9.39 22.03
CA PRO A 150 23.35 8.91 23.39
C PRO A 150 23.50 7.39 23.42
N ALA A 151 24.19 6.87 24.43
CA ALA A 151 24.46 5.45 24.54
C ALA A 151 23.15 4.65 24.37
N GLY A 152 23.12 3.73 23.40
CA GLY A 152 21.92 2.96 23.03
C GLY A 152 21.11 3.54 21.87
N ALA A 153 21.46 4.70 21.28
CA ALA A 153 20.75 5.25 20.12
C ALA A 153 20.78 4.30 18.91
N GLU A 154 21.91 3.60 18.70
CA GLU A 154 22.05 2.62 17.62
C GLU A 154 21.18 1.37 17.86
N GLU A 155 21.10 0.92 19.11
CA GLU A 155 20.29 -0.23 19.52
C GLU A 155 18.78 0.08 19.47
N VAL A 156 18.39 1.29 19.91
CA VAL A 156 17.02 1.82 19.78
C VAL A 156 16.65 1.97 18.32
N MET A 157 17.57 2.44 17.47
CA MET A 157 17.32 2.58 16.02
C MET A 157 17.16 1.22 15.34
N GLN A 158 18.04 0.26 15.62
CA GLN A 158 17.94 -1.11 15.09
C GLN A 158 16.64 -1.80 15.55
N THR A 159 16.28 -1.65 16.83
CA THR A 159 15.03 -2.16 17.39
C THR A 159 13.83 -1.51 16.72
N THR A 160 13.85 -0.19 16.55
CA THR A 160 12.77 0.55 15.87
C THR A 160 12.62 0.09 14.43
N MET A 161 13.71 -0.02 13.68
CA MET A 161 13.68 -0.53 12.30
C MET A 161 13.17 -1.96 12.23
N MET A 162 13.57 -2.83 13.14
CA MET A 162 13.10 -4.22 13.20
C MET A 162 11.59 -4.25 13.47
N VAL A 163 11.11 -3.51 14.48
CA VAL A 163 9.69 -3.42 14.81
C VAL A 163 8.90 -2.83 13.63
N THR A 164 9.37 -1.76 13.01
CA THR A 164 8.71 -1.17 11.83
C THR A 164 8.64 -2.17 10.67
N ARG A 165 9.68 -2.96 10.42
CA ARG A 165 9.65 -4.04 9.42
C ARG A 165 8.59 -5.08 9.77
N PHE A 166 8.63 -5.62 10.98
CA PHE A 166 7.66 -6.63 11.42
C PHE A 166 6.22 -6.12 11.35
N LEU A 167 5.98 -4.89 11.77
CA LEU A 167 4.66 -4.27 11.68
C LEU A 167 4.24 -4.04 10.23
N ALA A 168 5.11 -3.53 9.36
CA ALA A 168 4.77 -3.26 7.96
C ALA A 168 4.48 -4.56 7.18
N PHE A 169 5.40 -5.53 7.23
CA PHE A 169 5.22 -6.81 6.54
C PHE A 169 4.11 -7.65 7.18
N GLY A 170 4.09 -7.72 8.51
CA GLY A 170 3.06 -8.43 9.26
C GLY A 170 1.67 -7.87 8.98
N TRP A 171 1.52 -6.55 8.95
CA TRP A 171 0.25 -5.90 8.61
C TRP A 171 -0.20 -6.23 7.18
N ILE A 172 0.71 -6.13 6.19
CA ILE A 172 0.39 -6.48 4.79
C ILE A 172 -0.12 -7.94 4.70
N LEU A 173 0.54 -8.86 5.39
CA LEU A 173 0.18 -10.27 5.39
C LEU A 173 -1.15 -10.52 6.11
N ILE A 174 -1.32 -10.01 7.33
CA ILE A 174 -2.55 -10.16 8.12
C ILE A 174 -3.75 -9.60 7.34
N TRP A 175 -3.60 -8.40 6.79
CA TRP A 175 -4.65 -7.76 6.00
C TRP A 175 -4.99 -8.57 4.75
N SER A 176 -3.98 -9.01 4.00
CA SER A 176 -4.18 -9.82 2.79
C SER A 176 -4.86 -11.15 3.09
N LEU A 177 -4.44 -11.84 4.14
CA LEU A 177 -5.03 -13.11 4.58
C LEU A 177 -6.46 -12.93 5.08
N GLY A 178 -6.73 -11.86 5.82
CA GLY A 178 -8.08 -11.51 6.28
C GLY A 178 -9.03 -11.27 5.10
N GLN A 179 -8.59 -10.51 4.10
CA GLN A 179 -9.36 -10.29 2.87
C GLN A 179 -9.57 -11.59 2.09
N ALA A 180 -8.53 -12.40 1.91
CA ALA A 180 -8.64 -13.70 1.23
C ALA A 180 -9.67 -14.61 1.92
N ALA A 181 -9.59 -14.75 3.25
CA ALA A 181 -10.52 -15.54 4.04
C ALA A 181 -11.95 -15.01 3.91
N PHE A 182 -12.14 -13.69 3.95
CA PHE A 182 -13.45 -13.07 3.77
C PHE A 182 -14.03 -13.28 2.37
N TYR A 183 -13.21 -13.17 1.31
CA TYR A 183 -13.65 -13.40 -0.06
C TYR A 183 -14.02 -14.87 -0.29
N LEU A 184 -13.19 -15.81 0.19
CA LEU A 184 -13.50 -17.24 0.13
C LEU A 184 -14.80 -17.55 0.89
N PHE A 185 -14.92 -17.08 2.14
CA PHE A 185 -16.14 -17.23 2.93
C PHE A 185 -17.37 -16.69 2.20
N SER A 186 -17.26 -15.53 1.57
CA SER A 186 -18.34 -14.90 0.80
C SER A 186 -18.73 -15.75 -0.42
N ILE A 187 -17.76 -16.32 -1.16
CA ILE A 187 -18.02 -17.22 -2.28
C ILE A 187 -18.78 -18.47 -1.79
N PHE A 188 -18.31 -19.12 -0.73
CA PHE A 188 -18.95 -20.32 -0.17
C PHE A 188 -20.37 -20.02 0.34
N TYR A 189 -20.54 -18.91 1.05
CA TYR A 189 -21.83 -18.49 1.59
C TYR A 189 -22.84 -18.15 0.50
N LEU A 190 -22.42 -17.47 -0.57
CA LEU A 190 -23.28 -17.12 -1.71
C LEU A 190 -23.65 -18.35 -2.55
N ARG A 191 -22.74 -19.31 -2.73
CA ARG A 191 -23.03 -20.58 -3.41
C ARG A 191 -23.98 -21.48 -2.64
N LYS A 192 -23.85 -21.56 -1.31
CA LYS A 192 -24.70 -22.43 -0.47
C LYS A 192 -26.15 -21.93 -0.34
N ARG A 193 -26.40 -20.65 -0.61
CA ARG A 193 -27.75 -20.04 -0.62
C ARG A 193 -28.26 -19.76 -2.05
N ALA A 194 -27.74 -20.48 -3.04
CA ALA A 194 -28.33 -20.63 -4.37
C ALA A 194 -29.12 -21.94 -4.38
#